data_AF-A0A1H8LR74-F1
#
_entry.id   AF-A0A1H8LR74-F1
#
_cell.length_a   1.000
_cell.length_b   1.000
_cell.length_c   1.000
_cell.angle_alpha   90.00
_cell.angle_beta   90.00
_cell.angle_gamma   90.00
#
_symmetry.space_group_name_H-M   'P 1'
#
loop_
_entity.id
_entity.type
_entity.pdbx_description
1 polymer ?
#
loop_
_entity_poly.entity_id
_entity_poly.type
_entity_poly.pdbx_seq_one_letter_code
_entity_poly.pdbx_strand_id
1 'polypeptide(L)' 'MTSTEAPALERTIPPSEFDVGTPVEWMVDPDRRETILGVTYEFSRTGERKTVWYTPNKRRAKGALVVTDFAPA' A
#
# COMPACT_ATOMS: atom_id res chain seq x y z
N MET A 1 -42.47 19.64 -5.22
CA MET A 1 -40.99 19.58 -5.26
C MET A 1 -40.62 18.29 -5.95
N THR A 2 -40.08 18.37 -7.16
CA THR A 2 -39.55 17.22 -7.90
C THR A 2 -38.10 17.02 -7.48
N SER A 3 -37.84 15.96 -6.71
CA SER A 3 -36.48 15.55 -6.38
C SER A 3 -35.82 15.01 -7.64
N THR A 4 -34.90 15.76 -8.21
CA THR A 4 -33.98 15.25 -9.24
C THR A 4 -33.02 14.29 -8.55
N GLU A 5 -33.25 12.99 -8.72
CA GLU A 5 -32.30 11.95 -8.37
C GLU A 5 -31.06 12.13 -9.24
N ALA A 6 -29.93 12.51 -8.62
CA ALA A 6 -28.65 12.57 -9.31
C ALA A 6 -28.26 11.14 -9.70
N PRO A 7 -27.83 10.87 -10.95
CA PRO A 7 -27.43 9.53 -11.33
C PRO A 7 -26.27 9.11 -10.43
N ALA A 8 -26.47 8.01 -9.69
CA ALA A 8 -25.37 7.34 -9.02
C ALA A 8 -24.31 7.05 -10.09
N LEU A 9 -23.10 7.57 -9.90
CA LEU A 9 -21.96 7.22 -10.73
C LEU A 9 -21.66 5.74 -10.50
N GLU A 10 -22.40 4.86 -11.17
CA GLU A 10 -22.09 3.45 -11.28
C GLU A 10 -20.72 3.37 -11.95
N ARG A 11 -19.67 3.25 -11.13
CA ARG A 11 -18.33 2.94 -11.61
C ARG A 11 -18.37 1.52 -12.13
N THR A 12 -18.75 1.36 -13.39
CA THR A 12 -18.55 0.15 -14.18
C THR A 12 -17.06 0.00 -14.45
N ILE A 13 -16.24 -0.15 -13.41
CA ILE A 13 -14.87 -0.58 -13.60
C ILE A 13 -14.93 -2.10 -13.61
N PRO A 14 -14.64 -2.76 -14.74
CA PRO A 14 -14.62 -4.21 -14.77
C PRO A 14 -13.65 -4.72 -13.70
N PRO A 15 -13.94 -5.85 -13.04
CA PRO A 15 -13.18 -6.36 -11.88
C PRO A 15 -11.74 -6.78 -12.22
N SER A 16 -11.22 -6.41 -13.39
CA SER A 16 -10.03 -6.99 -13.97
C SER A 16 -9.01 -6.00 -14.53
N GLU A 17 -9.00 -4.73 -14.16
CA GLU A 17 -7.98 -3.77 -14.66
C GLU A 17 -6.94 -3.34 -13.61
N PHE A 18 -7.25 -3.45 -12.31
CA PHE A 18 -6.31 -3.06 -11.25
C PHE A 18 -5.50 -4.26 -10.77
N ASP A 19 -4.18 -4.19 -10.96
CA ASP A 19 -3.25 -5.08 -10.28
C ASP A 19 -3.04 -4.57 -8.85
N VAL A 20 -3.60 -5.29 -7.87
CA VAL A 20 -3.52 -4.89 -6.46
C VAL A 20 -2.26 -5.51 -5.85
N GLY A 21 -1.41 -4.67 -5.26
CA GLY A 21 -0.24 -5.08 -4.51
C GLY A 21 -0.62 -5.54 -3.10
N THR A 22 -0.09 -6.68 -2.68
CA THR A 22 -0.19 -7.17 -1.29
C THR A 22 1.11 -6.85 -0.56
N PRO A 23 1.07 -6.28 0.66
CA PRO A 23 2.28 -5.99 1.42
C PRO A 23 2.98 -7.30 1.81
N VAL A 24 4.26 -7.42 1.49
CA VAL A 24 5.09 -8.61 1.75
C VAL A 24 6.30 -8.32 2.63
N GLU A 25 6.73 -7.05 2.70
CA GLU A 25 7.79 -6.61 3.62
C GLU A 25 7.47 -5.23 4.16
N TRP A 26 7.84 -5.03 5.42
CA TRP A 26 7.69 -3.79 6.15
C TRP A 26 9.06 -3.31 6.58
N MET A 27 9.39 -2.06 6.27
CA MET A 27 10.59 -1.40 6.76
C MET A 27 10.18 -0.54 7.95
N VAL A 28 10.66 -0.86 9.14
CA VAL A 28 10.34 -0.15 10.37
C VAL A 28 11.56 0.53 10.95
N ASP A 29 11.33 1.59 11.73
CA ASP A 29 12.37 2.20 12.54
C ASP A 29 12.77 1.23 13.67
N PRO A 30 14.05 0.86 13.82
CA PRO A 30 14.48 -0.08 14.85
C PRO A 30 14.28 0.46 16.28
N ASP A 31 14.34 1.78 16.47
CA ASP A 31 14.18 2.44 17.76
C ASP A 31 12.70 2.70 18.08
N ARG A 32 11.84 2.71 17.05
CA ARG A 32 10.38 2.91 17.14
C ARG A 32 9.65 1.98 16.19
N ARG A 33 9.51 0.70 16.56
CA ARG A 33 9.01 -0.36 15.66
C ARG A 33 7.58 -0.15 15.16
N GLU A 34 6.82 0.69 15.82
CA GLU A 34 5.50 1.18 15.39
C GLU A 34 5.57 2.15 14.18
N THR A 35 6.75 2.71 13.92
CA THR A 35 6.98 3.66 12.82
C THR A 35 7.40 2.91 11.56
N ILE A 36 6.46 2.84 10.60
CA ILE A 36 6.71 2.26 9.28
C ILE A 36 7.39 3.30 8.39
N LEU A 37 8.59 2.98 7.92
CA LEU A 37 9.42 3.79 7.03
C LEU A 37 9.18 3.46 5.54
N GLY A 38 8.65 2.28 5.24
CA GLY A 38 8.18 1.90 3.91
C GLY A 38 7.61 0.49 3.86
N VAL A 39 7.03 0.14 2.72
CA VAL A 39 6.39 -1.16 2.49
C VAL A 39 6.74 -1.66 1.10
N THR A 40 7.12 -2.93 0.98
CA THR A 40 7.21 -3.62 -0.31
C THR A 40 5.89 -4.34 -0.58
N TYR A 41 5.31 -4.05 -1.73
CA TYR A 41 4.13 -4.73 -2.25
C TYR A 41 4.53 -5.69 -3.35
N GLU A 42 3.95 -6.89 -3.35
CA GLU A 42 3.98 -7.83 -4.47
C GLU A 42 2.65 -7.78 -5.21
N PHE A 43 2.72 -7.53 -6.50
CA PHE A 43 1.56 -7.36 -7.36
C PHE A 43 1.06 -8.70 -7.87
N SER A 44 -0.21 -9.01 -7.57
CA SER A 44 -0.81 -10.34 -7.76
C SER A 44 -0.74 -10.88 -9.19
N ARG A 45 -0.74 -10.01 -10.21
CA ARG A 45 -0.78 -10.44 -11.62
C ARG A 45 0.60 -10.53 -12.25
N THR A 46 1.48 -9.62 -11.86
CA THR A 46 2.81 -9.49 -12.46
C THR A 46 3.90 -10.17 -11.64
N GLY A 47 3.66 -10.40 -10.35
CA GLY A 47 4.70 -10.75 -9.37
C GLY A 47 5.71 -9.63 -9.15
N GLU A 48 5.47 -8.43 -9.71
CA GLU A 48 6.38 -7.31 -9.56
C GLU A 48 6.41 -6.87 -8.09
N ARG A 49 7.61 -6.60 -7.58
CA ARG A 49 7.79 -6.08 -6.21
C ARG A 49 8.14 -4.61 -6.26
N LYS A 50 7.29 -3.77 -5.65
CA LYS A 50 7.53 -2.31 -5.54
C LYS A 50 7.57 -1.87 -4.11
N THR A 51 8.55 -1.02 -3.81
CA THR A 51 8.71 -0.43 -2.50
C THR A 51 8.21 1.01 -2.47
N VAL A 52 7.29 1.31 -1.55
CA VAL A 52 6.84 2.66 -1.24
C VAL A 52 7.56 3.14 0.01
N TRP A 53 8.23 4.29 -0.07
CA TRP A 53 8.93 4.91 1.06
C TRP A 53 8.08 6.03 1.68
N TYR A 54 7.86 5.94 2.99
CA TYR A 54 7.16 6.96 3.77
C TYR A 54 8.09 7.97 4.43
N THR A 55 9.41 7.77 4.29
CA THR A 55 10.41 8.75 4.67
C THR A 55 10.13 10.13 4.03
N PRO A 56 10.46 11.25 4.69
CA PRO A 56 10.20 12.59 4.15
C PRO A 56 10.85 12.83 2.78
N ASN A 57 12.03 12.25 2.55
CA ASN A 57 12.77 12.37 1.30
C ASN A 57 12.37 11.33 0.23
N LYS A 58 11.36 10.48 0.51
CA LYS A 58 10.87 9.40 -0.36
C LYS A 58 11.97 8.43 -0.82
N ARG A 59 13.02 8.26 0.00
CA ARG A 59 14.14 7.36 -0.26
C ARG A 59 14.24 6.29 0.81
N ARG A 60 15.02 5.25 0.49
CA ARG A 60 15.40 4.20 1.44
C ARG A 60 16.02 4.76 2.71
N ALA A 61 15.44 4.41 3.85
CA ALA A 61 16.06 4.63 5.16
C ALA A 61 17.20 3.62 5.34
N LYS A 62 18.42 4.10 5.64
CA LYS A 62 19.63 3.26 5.73
C LYS A 62 19.63 2.31 6.93
N GLY A 63 18.92 2.66 8.01
CA GLY A 63 18.84 1.87 9.24
C GLY A 63 17.52 1.13 9.44
N ALA A 64 16.67 1.07 8.42
CA ALA A 64 15.38 0.40 8.57
C ALA A 64 15.55 -1.12 8.79
N LEU A 65 14.78 -1.65 9.73
CA LEU A 65 14.64 -3.09 9.94
C LEU A 65 13.57 -3.61 8.98
N VAL A 66 13.87 -4.70 8.25
CA VAL A 66 12.91 -5.36 7.37
C VAL A 66 12.21 -6.49 8.14
N VAL A 67 10.89 -6.51 8.12
CA VAL A 67 10.03 -7.53 8.74
C VAL A 67 9.05 -8.07 7.70
N THR A 68 8.95 -9.40 7.58
CA THR A 68 8.06 -10.10 6.64
C THR A 68 6.77 -10.59 7.30
N ASP A 69 6.82 -10.88 8.61
CA ASP A 69 5.65 -11.22 9.43
C ASP A 69 5.21 -9.98 10.20
N PHE A 70 4.38 -9.14 9.57
CA PHE A 70 3.74 -8.03 10.26
C PHE A 70 2.26 -8.35 10.45
N ALA A 71 1.93 -8.97 11.59
CA ALA A 71 0.56 -9.02 12.06
C ALA A 71 0.30 -7.71 12.84
N PRO A 72 -0.58 -6.81 12.37
CA PRO A 72 -1.04 -5.71 13.20
C PRO A 72 -1.78 -6.30 14.41
N ALA A 73 -1.34 -5.91 15.61
CA ALA A 73 -1.91 -6.35 16.88
C ALA A 73 -3.36 -5.90 17.07
#